data_AF-A0A1D1YSL9-F1
#
_entry.id   AF-A0A1D1YSL9-F1
#
_cell.length_a   1.000
_cell.length_b   1.000
_cell.length_c   1.000
_cell.angle_alpha   90.00
_cell.angle_beta   90.00
_cell.angle_gamma   90.00
#
_symmetry.space_group_name_H-M   'P 1'
#
loop_
_entity.id
_entity.type
_entity.pdbx_description
1 polymer ?
#
loop_
_entity_poly.entity_id
_entity_poly.type
_entity_poly.pdbx_seq_one_letter_code
_entity_poly.pdbx_strand_id
1 'polypeptide(L)'
;MFKSHKVPKMRIYAPSEPILSALRGSNIDLLLDAPGPLDVLARDKAAAREWVRTNVLAYWPDVRFRYIAVGNEEILKPGVAEYIYPAMLNIYDALSAAGLQGQIKVSTSIQYNALGESFPPSKGEFSQQVLPLIRPIVSFLARTGSPLLVNVYPYFAYADNPVDIDLKYAQFTSPGPVG
;
A
#
# COMPACT_ATOMS: atom_id res chain seq x y z
N MET A 1 -22.98 -0.88 8.48
CA MET A 1 -22.68 -1.62 7.25
C MET A 1 -21.51 -2.60 7.39
N PHE A 2 -20.27 -2.19 7.65
CA PHE A 2 -19.12 -3.11 7.68
C PHE A 2 -19.26 -4.22 8.75
N LYS A 3 -19.61 -3.84 9.98
CA LYS A 3 -19.85 -4.80 11.08
C LYS A 3 -20.99 -5.78 10.78
N SER A 4 -22.10 -5.30 10.22
CA SER A 4 -23.27 -6.13 9.90
C SER A 4 -22.99 -7.14 8.78
N HIS A 5 -22.06 -6.84 7.88
CA HIS A 5 -21.63 -7.74 6.81
C HIS A 5 -20.34 -8.51 7.15
N LYS A 6 -19.90 -8.47 8.41
CA LYS A 6 -18.70 -9.18 8.91
C LYS A 6 -17.43 -8.87 8.10
N VAL A 7 -17.29 -7.64 7.58
CA VAL A 7 -16.09 -7.22 6.85
C VAL A 7 -14.98 -6.91 7.87
N PRO A 8 -13.89 -7.70 7.92
CA PRO A 8 -12.92 -7.63 9.02
C PRO A 8 -11.80 -6.62 8.77
N LYS A 9 -11.66 -6.15 7.52
CA LYS A 9 -10.55 -5.30 7.06
C LYS A 9 -11.09 -4.13 6.25
N MET A 10 -10.46 -2.97 6.38
CA MET A 10 -10.81 -1.77 5.62
C MET A 10 -9.53 -1.09 5.11
N ARG A 11 -9.60 -0.53 3.90
CA ARG A 11 -8.63 0.44 3.39
C ARG A 11 -9.28 1.81 3.31
N ILE A 12 -8.58 2.85 3.74
CA ILE A 12 -8.97 4.24 3.50
C ILE A 12 -7.81 4.99 2.85
N TYR A 13 -8.13 5.82 1.86
CA TYR A 13 -7.15 6.42 0.95
C TYR A 13 -6.54 7.74 1.45
N ALA A 14 -7.03 8.25 2.57
CA ALA A 14 -6.47 9.38 3.30
C ALA A 14 -6.96 9.34 4.75
N PRO A 15 -6.23 9.96 5.70
CA PRO A 15 -6.73 10.17 7.04
C PRO A 15 -8.03 10.97 7.03
N SER A 16 -9.02 10.52 7.78
CA SER A 16 -10.32 11.18 7.90
C SER A 16 -10.81 11.03 9.33
N GLU A 17 -10.87 12.14 10.07
CA GLU A 17 -11.31 12.15 11.47
C GLU A 17 -12.69 11.49 11.68
N PRO A 18 -13.73 11.78 10.86
CA PRO A 18 -15.02 11.11 11.00
C PRO A 18 -14.92 9.59 10.86
N ILE A 19 -14.12 9.10 9.91
CA ILE A 19 -13.95 7.66 9.67
C ILE A 19 -13.15 7.02 10.81
N LEU A 20 -12.03 7.62 11.19
CA LEU A 20 -11.16 7.11 12.26
C LEU A 20 -11.89 7.09 13.60
N SER A 21 -12.69 8.12 13.89
CA SER A 21 -13.53 8.16 15.09
C SER A 21 -14.59 7.05 15.08
N ALA A 22 -15.24 6.81 13.94
CA ALA A 22 -16.23 5.74 13.80
C ALA A 22 -15.64 4.32 13.89
N LEU A 23 -14.33 4.17 13.62
CA LEU A 23 -13.62 2.89 13.69
C LEU A 23 -13.16 2.51 15.11
N ARG A 24 -13.20 3.44 16.08
CA ARG A 24 -12.85 3.14 17.47
C ARG A 24 -13.67 1.97 18.02
N GLY A 25 -13.00 0.96 18.58
CA GLY A 25 -13.62 -0.24 19.15
C GLY A 25 -14.36 -1.13 18.12
N SER A 26 -14.21 -0.87 16.82
CA SER A 26 -14.92 -1.64 15.77
C SER A 26 -14.36 -3.04 15.54
N ASN A 27 -13.14 -3.31 16.00
CA ASN A 27 -12.35 -4.51 15.69
C ASN A 27 -12.00 -4.71 14.20
N ILE A 28 -12.21 -3.70 13.35
CA ILE A 28 -11.83 -3.75 11.93
C ILE A 28 -10.35 -3.40 11.80
N ASP A 29 -9.58 -4.29 11.17
CA ASP A 29 -8.18 -4.06 10.84
C ASP A 29 -8.07 -3.02 9.70
N LEU A 30 -7.31 -1.95 9.93
CA LEU A 30 -7.23 -0.81 9.03
C LEU A 30 -5.90 -0.76 8.29
N LEU A 31 -5.99 -0.60 6.97
CA LEU A 31 -4.92 -0.10 6.11
C LEU A 31 -5.21 1.38 5.83
N LEU A 32 -4.31 2.26 6.25
CA LEU A 32 -4.44 3.71 6.06
C LEU A 32 -3.39 4.17 5.05
N ASP A 33 -3.83 4.81 3.97
CA ASP A 33 -2.91 5.44 3.03
C ASP A 33 -2.41 6.79 3.61
N ALA A 34 -1.13 7.07 3.36
CA ALA A 34 -0.49 8.35 3.53
C ALA A 34 -0.20 8.92 2.13
N PRO A 35 -1.18 9.59 1.49
CA PRO A 35 -1.07 10.01 0.09
C PRO A 35 -0.10 11.20 -0.13
N GLY A 36 0.35 11.86 0.93
CA GLY A 36 1.28 12.97 0.86
C GLY A 36 0.81 14.23 1.61
N PRO A 37 1.47 15.38 1.37
CA PRO A 37 2.56 15.60 0.40
C PRO A 37 3.81 14.76 0.71
N LEU A 38 4.20 13.86 -0.21
CA LEU A 38 5.24 12.86 0.02
C LEU A 38 6.64 13.49 0.12
N ASP A 39 6.90 14.56 -0.62
CA ASP A 39 8.15 15.32 -0.54
C ASP A 39 8.36 15.93 0.84
N VAL A 40 7.31 16.45 1.47
CA VAL A 40 7.34 16.97 2.83
C VAL A 40 7.62 15.85 3.83
N LEU A 41 6.87 14.73 3.73
CA LEU A 41 7.08 13.56 4.61
C LEU A 41 8.47 12.94 4.42
N ALA A 42 9.05 13.03 3.23
CA ALA A 42 10.38 12.55 2.90
C ALA A 42 11.51 13.45 3.44
N ARG A 43 11.34 14.77 3.35
CA ARG A 43 12.40 15.75 3.65
C ARG A 43 12.38 16.21 5.11
N ASP A 44 11.22 16.20 5.76
CA ASP A 44 11.06 16.67 7.12
C ASP A 44 10.58 15.56 8.07
N LYS A 45 11.49 15.12 8.95
CA LYS A 45 11.20 14.13 10.00
C LYS A 45 10.17 14.64 11.01
N ALA A 46 10.13 15.94 11.30
CA ALA A 46 9.14 16.52 12.20
C ALA A 46 7.74 16.45 11.56
N ALA A 47 7.62 16.74 10.27
CA ALA A 47 6.36 16.59 9.55
C ALA A 47 5.86 15.13 9.54
N ALA A 48 6.74 14.15 9.33
CA ALA A 48 6.37 12.73 9.42
C ALA A 48 5.92 12.31 10.84
N ARG A 49 6.61 12.78 11.88
CA ARG A 49 6.21 12.55 13.28
C ARG A 49 4.86 13.16 13.58
N GLU A 50 4.62 14.38 13.11
CA GLU A 50 3.35 15.07 13.29
C GLU A 50 2.21 14.35 12.56
N TRP A 51 2.47 13.87 11.33
CA TRP A 51 1.50 13.06 10.59
C TRP A 51 1.14 11.79 11.35
N VAL A 52 2.13 11.06 11.90
CA VAL A 52 1.88 9.85 12.71
C VAL A 52 1.13 10.21 14.00
N ARG A 53 1.51 11.28 14.68
CA ARG A 53 0.85 11.74 15.91
C ARG A 53 -0.64 12.01 15.68
N THR A 54 -0.95 12.78 14.63
CA THR A 54 -2.30 13.25 14.35
C THR A 54 -3.18 12.17 13.75
N ASN A 55 -2.65 11.32 12.87
CA ASN A 55 -3.47 10.38 12.10
C ASN A 55 -3.47 8.94 12.64
N VAL A 56 -2.48 8.60 13.47
CA VAL A 56 -2.32 7.24 14.02
C VAL A 56 -2.41 7.28 15.53
N LEU A 57 -1.50 7.98 16.21
CA LEU A 57 -1.40 7.93 17.68
C LEU A 57 -2.64 8.51 18.37
N ALA A 58 -3.26 9.55 17.81
CA ALA A 58 -4.50 10.10 18.34
C ALA A 58 -5.66 9.09 18.40
N TYR A 59 -5.62 8.03 17.59
CA TYR A 59 -6.66 7.01 17.47
C TYR A 59 -6.23 5.62 17.97
N TRP A 60 -4.95 5.45 18.28
CA TRP A 60 -4.40 4.22 18.83
C TRP A 60 -4.66 4.14 20.35
N PRO A 61 -4.96 2.96 20.93
CA PRO A 61 -5.15 1.65 20.27
C PRO A 61 -6.59 1.36 19.83
N ASP A 62 -7.53 2.30 19.99
CA ASP A 62 -8.96 2.07 19.72
C ASP A 62 -9.25 1.74 18.24
N VAL A 63 -8.45 2.29 17.32
CA VAL A 63 -8.45 1.91 15.91
C VAL A 63 -7.31 0.91 15.65
N ARG A 64 -7.64 -0.22 15.03
CA ARG A 64 -6.70 -1.31 14.76
C ARG A 64 -5.92 -1.09 13.47
N PHE A 65 -5.00 -0.14 13.48
CA PHE A 65 -4.06 0.03 12.37
C PHE A 65 -3.20 -1.24 12.18
N ARG A 66 -3.13 -1.74 10.95
CA ARG A 66 -2.25 -2.85 10.55
C ARG A 66 -1.17 -2.40 9.59
N TYR A 67 -1.53 -1.52 8.66
CA TYR A 67 -0.64 -1.06 7.61
C TYR A 67 -0.79 0.44 7.40
N ILE A 68 0.33 1.13 7.14
CA ILE A 68 0.38 2.44 6.53
C ILE A 68 0.90 2.29 5.10
N ALA A 69 0.13 2.69 4.10
CA ALA A 69 0.53 2.69 2.70
C ALA A 69 1.01 4.09 2.29
N VAL A 70 2.32 4.30 2.21
CA VAL A 70 2.92 5.57 1.81
C VAL A 70 2.94 5.67 0.29
N GLY A 71 2.08 6.53 -0.25
CA GLY A 71 1.79 6.62 -1.69
C GLY A 71 0.87 5.50 -2.20
N ASN A 72 0.11 5.81 -3.25
CA ASN A 72 -0.76 4.87 -3.96
C ASN A 72 -0.60 5.01 -5.47
N GLU A 73 0.06 4.02 -6.07
CA GLU A 73 0.32 3.90 -7.50
C GLU A 73 1.23 5.00 -8.09
N GLU A 74 2.17 5.48 -7.28
CA GLU A 74 3.00 6.64 -7.63
C GLU A 74 4.42 6.28 -8.04
N ILE A 75 4.77 4.99 -8.04
CA ILE A 75 6.13 4.50 -8.30
C ILE A 75 6.62 4.83 -9.72
N LEU A 76 5.71 5.14 -10.64
CA LEU A 76 6.01 5.58 -12.01
C LEU A 76 5.85 7.10 -12.22
N LYS A 77 5.44 7.87 -11.20
CA LYS A 77 5.22 9.32 -11.31
C LYS A 77 6.54 10.08 -11.06
N PRO A 78 7.14 10.71 -12.08
CA PRO A 78 8.35 11.52 -11.88
C PRO A 78 8.06 12.71 -10.97
N GLY A 79 9.00 13.09 -10.10
CA GLY A 79 8.77 14.19 -9.15
C GLY A 79 8.00 13.76 -7.89
N VAL A 80 7.62 12.49 -7.78
CA VAL A 80 6.87 11.92 -6.65
C VAL A 80 7.50 10.61 -6.20
N ALA A 81 7.83 9.72 -7.15
CA ALA A 81 8.34 8.39 -6.86
C ALA A 81 9.61 8.39 -6.00
N GLU A 82 10.50 9.36 -6.20
CA GLU A 82 11.74 9.51 -5.42
C GLU A 82 11.50 9.79 -3.93
N TYR A 83 10.32 10.27 -3.56
CA TYR A 83 9.96 10.58 -2.17
C TYR A 83 9.30 9.43 -1.43
N ILE A 84 8.84 8.39 -2.13
CA ILE A 84 8.15 7.24 -1.50
C ILE A 84 9.05 6.59 -0.45
N TYR A 85 10.27 6.19 -0.84
CA TYR A 85 11.16 5.48 0.08
C TYR A 85 11.60 6.33 1.29
N PRO A 86 12.07 7.58 1.12
CA PRO A 86 12.40 8.42 2.28
C PRO A 86 11.18 8.72 3.19
N ALA A 87 9.99 8.91 2.62
CA ALA A 87 8.77 9.09 3.42
C ALA A 87 8.42 7.82 4.21
N MET A 88 8.56 6.62 3.61
CA MET A 88 8.41 5.35 4.33
C MET A 88 9.38 5.24 5.52
N LEU A 89 10.65 5.63 5.34
CA LEU A 89 11.62 5.62 6.43
C LEU A 89 11.21 6.56 7.57
N ASN A 90 10.81 7.79 7.27
CA ASN A 90 10.46 8.75 8.31
C ASN A 90 9.18 8.37 9.06
N ILE A 91 8.18 7.82 8.37
CA ILE A 91 6.96 7.29 9.01
C ILE A 91 7.29 6.07 9.87
N TYR A 92 8.14 5.16 9.39
CA TYR A 92 8.60 4.01 10.17
C TYR A 92 9.36 4.44 11.43
N ASP A 93 10.26 5.42 11.33
CA ASP A 93 11.01 5.97 12.46
C ASP A 93 10.06 6.59 13.49
N ALA A 94 9.03 7.33 13.05
CA ALA A 94 8.02 7.92 13.93
C ALA A 94 7.18 6.85 14.66
N LEU A 95 6.78 5.78 13.96
CA LEU A 95 6.11 4.63 14.57
C LEU A 95 7.03 3.88 15.54
N SER A 96 8.31 3.73 15.19
CA SER A 96 9.29 3.06 16.05
C SER A 96 9.58 3.85 17.32
N ALA A 97 9.61 5.18 17.24
CA ALA A 97 9.74 6.05 18.42
C ALA A 97 8.55 5.92 19.38
N ALA A 98 7.37 5.53 18.87
CA ALA A 98 6.19 5.21 19.67
C ALA A 98 6.08 3.72 20.07
N GLY A 99 7.06 2.88 19.71
CA GLY A 99 7.05 1.44 20.00
C GLY A 99 6.03 0.62 19.17
N LEU A 100 5.60 1.14 18.02
CA LEU A 100 4.54 0.54 17.19
C LEU A 100 5.04 -0.16 15.91
N GLN A 101 6.34 -0.15 15.61
CA GLN A 101 6.94 -0.74 14.40
C GLN A 101 6.69 -2.25 14.23
N GLY A 102 6.45 -2.96 15.33
CA GLY A 102 6.05 -4.38 15.32
C GLY A 102 4.56 -4.60 15.04
N GLN A 103 3.73 -3.59 15.34
CA GLN A 103 2.27 -3.69 15.36
C GLN A 103 1.63 -3.07 14.11
N ILE A 104 2.23 -1.99 13.60
CA ILE A 104 1.80 -1.24 12.42
C ILE A 104 2.94 -1.28 11.39
N LYS A 105 2.71 -1.96 10.27
CA LYS A 105 3.71 -2.14 9.21
C LYS A 105 3.63 -1.01 8.20
N VAL A 106 4.78 -0.55 7.71
CA VAL A 106 4.86 0.50 6.68
C VAL A 106 5.12 -0.15 5.33
N SER A 107 4.31 0.18 4.34
CA SER A 107 4.43 -0.27 2.96
C SER A 107 4.23 0.90 2.00
N THR A 108 4.37 0.64 0.70
CA THR A 108 3.77 1.44 -0.37
C THR A 108 2.80 0.56 -1.17
N SER A 109 1.90 1.17 -1.94
CA SER A 109 0.98 0.47 -2.85
C SER A 109 1.37 0.75 -4.31
N ILE A 110 1.58 -0.30 -5.10
CA ILE A 110 1.96 -0.21 -6.52
C ILE A 110 0.87 -0.81 -7.42
N GLN A 111 0.87 -0.37 -8.68
CA GLN A 111 0.02 -0.88 -9.75
C GLN A 111 0.72 -1.99 -10.57
N TYR A 112 -0.05 -2.79 -11.31
CA TYR A 112 0.48 -3.91 -12.11
C TYR A 112 1.48 -3.50 -13.20
N ASN A 113 1.33 -2.30 -13.80
CA ASN A 113 2.24 -1.82 -14.84
C ASN A 113 3.62 -1.38 -14.31
N ALA A 114 3.88 -1.56 -13.02
CA ALA A 114 5.23 -1.52 -12.47
C ALA A 114 6.10 -2.69 -12.99
N LEU A 115 5.49 -3.77 -13.48
CA LEU A 115 6.17 -4.90 -14.12
C LEU A 115 6.59 -4.57 -15.56
N GLY A 116 7.72 -5.14 -15.98
CA GLY A 116 8.19 -5.17 -17.37
C GLY A 116 7.70 -6.46 -18.04
N GLU A 117 8.40 -7.58 -17.83
CA GLU A 117 7.90 -8.90 -18.21
C GLU A 117 6.91 -9.39 -17.14
N SER A 118 5.75 -9.90 -17.58
CA SER A 118 4.69 -10.40 -16.69
C SER A 118 4.10 -11.74 -17.13
N PHE A 119 4.51 -12.27 -18.30
CA PHE A 119 4.06 -13.55 -18.82
C PHE A 119 5.23 -14.40 -19.37
N PRO A 120 5.29 -15.71 -19.03
CA PRO A 120 4.51 -16.35 -17.99
C PRO A 120 4.83 -15.75 -16.60
N PRO A 121 3.98 -15.95 -15.57
CA PRO A 121 4.21 -15.36 -14.24
C PRO A 121 5.58 -15.66 -13.63
N SER A 122 6.20 -16.80 -13.98
CA SER A 122 7.55 -17.18 -13.55
C SER A 122 8.67 -16.29 -14.08
N LYS A 123 8.41 -15.51 -15.14
CA LYS A 123 9.32 -14.49 -15.68
C LYS A 123 8.98 -13.08 -15.19
N GLY A 124 8.06 -12.94 -14.24
CA GLY A 124 7.66 -11.65 -13.69
C GLY A 124 8.86 -10.85 -13.17
N GLU A 125 9.10 -9.68 -13.76
CA GLU A 125 10.15 -8.74 -13.30
C GLU A 125 9.64 -7.30 -13.28
N PHE A 126 10.16 -6.48 -12.36
CA PHE A 126 9.92 -5.03 -12.40
C PHE A 126 10.55 -4.41 -13.65
N SER A 127 9.89 -3.41 -14.22
CA SER A 127 10.43 -2.71 -15.40
C SER A 127 11.75 -2.01 -15.07
N GLN A 128 12.59 -1.78 -16.10
CA GLN A 128 13.88 -1.09 -15.94
C GLN A 128 13.75 0.30 -15.32
N GLN A 129 12.63 0.99 -15.56
CA GLN A 129 12.31 2.29 -14.97
C GLN A 129 12.02 2.18 -13.46
N VAL A 130 11.35 1.11 -13.03
CA VAL A 130 10.94 0.90 -11.63
C VAL A 130 12.06 0.31 -10.78
N LEU A 131 12.96 -0.50 -11.37
CA LEU A 131 14.02 -1.21 -10.66
C LEU A 131 14.84 -0.33 -9.69
N PRO A 132 15.34 0.88 -10.08
CA PRO A 132 16.10 1.73 -9.17
C PRO A 132 15.29 2.21 -7.96
N LEU A 133 13.98 2.40 -8.12
CA LEU A 133 13.07 2.91 -7.09
C LEU A 133 12.59 1.80 -6.16
N ILE A 134 12.28 0.62 -6.69
CA ILE A 134 11.67 -0.48 -5.93
C ILE A 134 12.70 -1.28 -5.13
N ARG A 135 13.96 -1.37 -5.58
CA ARG A 135 15.04 -2.09 -4.87
C ARG A 135 15.22 -1.65 -3.41
N PRO A 136 15.39 -0.34 -3.09
CA PRO A 136 15.51 0.09 -1.70
C PRO A 136 14.21 -0.15 -0.90
N ILE A 137 13.05 -0.01 -1.55
CA ILE A 137 11.74 -0.29 -0.94
C ILE A 137 11.65 -1.75 -0.52
N VAL A 138 11.87 -2.70 -1.45
CA VAL A 138 11.80 -4.14 -1.15
C VAL A 138 12.81 -4.54 -0.09
N SER A 139 14.02 -3.98 -0.12
CA SER A 139 15.04 -4.22 0.90
C SER A 139 14.57 -3.75 2.30
N PHE A 140 13.90 -2.60 2.37
CA PHE A 140 13.30 -2.09 3.61
C PHE A 140 12.13 -2.96 4.08
N LEU A 141 11.25 -3.36 3.17
CA LEU A 141 10.10 -4.22 3.48
C LEU A 141 10.57 -5.56 4.06
N ALA A 142 11.57 -6.19 3.43
CA ALA A 142 12.18 -7.42 3.92
C ALA A 142 12.79 -7.24 5.32
N ARG A 143 13.56 -6.16 5.55
CA ARG A 143 14.19 -5.87 6.85
C ARG A 143 13.17 -5.61 7.96
N THR A 144 12.02 -5.02 7.65
CA THR A 144 10.99 -4.65 8.64
C THR A 144 9.88 -5.69 8.80
N GLY A 145 9.92 -6.77 7.99
CA GLY A 145 8.87 -7.77 7.91
C GLY A 145 7.54 -7.19 7.44
N SER A 146 7.59 -6.21 6.53
CA SER A 146 6.41 -5.56 5.95
C SER A 146 6.12 -6.14 4.56
N PRO A 147 4.85 -6.28 4.15
CA PRO A 147 4.49 -6.72 2.81
C PRO A 147 4.69 -5.59 1.78
N LEU A 148 4.73 -5.93 0.49
CA LEU A 148 4.45 -4.98 -0.59
C LEU A 148 2.95 -5.04 -0.92
N LEU A 149 2.30 -3.89 -1.03
CA LEU A 149 0.89 -3.81 -1.42
C LEU A 149 0.79 -3.63 -2.94
N VAL A 150 -0.11 -4.38 -3.57
CA VAL A 150 -0.30 -4.35 -5.01
C VAL A 150 -1.80 -4.24 -5.31
N ASN A 151 -2.18 -3.27 -6.13
CA ASN A 151 -3.53 -3.20 -6.67
C ASN A 151 -3.59 -4.07 -7.93
N VAL A 152 -4.39 -5.13 -7.88
CA VAL A 152 -4.50 -6.12 -8.96
C VAL A 152 -5.91 -6.07 -9.55
N TYR A 153 -6.00 -5.83 -10.86
CA TYR A 153 -7.26 -5.68 -11.58
C TYR A 153 -7.26 -6.56 -12.83
N PRO A 154 -7.71 -7.83 -12.76
CA PRO A 154 -7.82 -8.70 -13.93
C PRO A 154 -8.66 -8.09 -15.06
N TYR A 155 -9.63 -7.24 -14.70
CA TYR A 155 -10.43 -6.49 -15.65
C TYR A 155 -9.59 -5.63 -16.60
N PHE A 156 -8.58 -4.89 -16.11
CA PHE A 156 -7.76 -4.05 -16.98
C PHE A 156 -6.87 -4.88 -17.90
N ALA A 157 -6.33 -6.01 -17.43
CA ALA A 157 -5.60 -6.92 -18.29
C ALA A 157 -6.47 -7.42 -19.45
N TYR A 158 -7.71 -7.86 -19.17
CA TYR A 158 -8.67 -8.24 -20.22
C TYR A 158 -9.02 -7.07 -21.15
N ALA A 159 -9.32 -5.89 -20.60
CA ALA A 159 -9.74 -4.74 -21.40
C ALA A 159 -8.62 -4.24 -22.34
N ASP A 160 -7.37 -4.32 -21.90
CA ASP A 160 -6.19 -3.93 -22.68
C ASP A 160 -5.82 -4.97 -23.75
N ASN A 161 -6.08 -6.26 -23.49
CA ASN A 161 -5.79 -7.35 -24.42
C ASN A 161 -6.92 -8.41 -24.47
N PRO A 162 -8.10 -8.07 -25.02
CA PRO A 162 -9.24 -8.99 -25.04
C PRO A 162 -9.10 -10.11 -26.09
N VAL A 163 -8.08 -10.02 -26.96
CA VAL A 163 -7.79 -11.06 -27.97
C VAL A 163 -7.07 -12.23 -27.34
N ASP A 164 -6.05 -11.97 -26.52
CA ASP A 164 -5.24 -13.03 -25.90
C ASP A 164 -5.71 -13.40 -24.48
N ILE A 165 -6.43 -12.50 -23.81
CA ILE A 165 -6.94 -12.72 -22.45
C ILE A 165 -8.44 -13.00 -22.52
N ASP A 166 -8.84 -14.22 -22.21
CA ASP A 166 -10.25 -14.62 -22.18
C ASP A 166 -11.00 -13.96 -21.01
N LEU A 167 -12.24 -13.52 -21.24
CA LEU A 167 -13.09 -12.94 -20.20
C LEU A 167 -13.31 -13.90 -19.01
N LYS A 168 -13.45 -15.20 -19.27
CA LYS A 168 -13.61 -16.24 -18.25
C LYS A 168 -12.36 -16.37 -17.38
N TYR A 169 -11.18 -16.12 -17.94
CA TYR A 169 -9.95 -16.04 -17.16
C TYR A 169 -10.01 -14.87 -16.17
N ALA A 170 -10.36 -13.68 -16.64
CA ALA A 170 -10.46 -12.49 -15.79
C ALA A 170 -11.59 -12.58 -14.73
N GLN A 171 -12.64 -13.36 -15.00
CA GLN A 171 -13.79 -13.57 -14.11
C GLN A 171 -13.66 -14.79 -13.18
N PHE A 172 -12.55 -15.55 -13.26
CA PHE A 172 -12.35 -16.79 -12.49
C PHE A 172 -13.39 -17.89 -12.80
N THR A 173 -13.86 -17.96 -14.06
CA THR A 173 -14.83 -18.95 -14.55
C THR A 173 -14.26 -19.85 -15.66
N SER A 174 -12.93 -19.85 -15.84
CA SER A 174 -12.26 -20.78 -16.74
C SER A 174 -12.52 -22.24 -16.37
N PRO A 175 -12.73 -23.14 -17.36
CA PRO A 175 -13.11 -24.53 -17.11
C PRO A 175 -11.97 -25.41 -16.57
N GLY A 176 -10.76 -24.87 -16.40
CA GLY A 176 -9.61 -25.59 -15.87
C GLY A 176 -8.47 -24.66 -15.45
N PRO A 177 -7.37 -25.22 -14.91
CA PRO A 177 -6.16 -24.46 -14.60
C PRO A 177 -5.64 -23.73 -15.84
N VAL A 178 -5.23 -22.49 -15.62
CA VAL A 178 -4.80 -21.53 -16.64
C VAL A 178 -3.33 -21.23 -16.34
N GLY A 179 -2.46 -21.53 -17.30
CA GLY A 179 -1.00 -21.47 -17.19
C GLY A 179 -0.38 -20.62 -18.28
#